data_AF-A0A2T1IY28-F1
#
_entry.id   AF-A0A2T1IY28-F1
#
_cell.length_a   1.000
_cell.length_b   1.000
_cell.length_c   1.000
_cell.angle_alpha   90.00
_cell.angle_beta   90.00
_cell.angle_gamma   90.00
#
_symmetry.space_group_name_H-M   'P 1'
#
loop_
_entity.id
_entity.type
_entity.pdbx_description
1 polymer ?
#
loop_
_entity_poly.entity_id
_entity_poly.type
_entity_poly.pdbx_seq_one_letter_code
_entity_poly.pdbx_strand_id
1 'polypeptide(L)'
;MKTELYIEQLQMLLEQVISETTSTAQQLAQQTSHILSRRMIDPGRGIKLSTEERQALQYEIKAALGKSTYTHGIGFAGYTPENQEEKDYWTLEWWFKKGDELQQAKLENYQNAQRFLDFRSFDWFQQPACSKQPYIQGPYVDYICNGAYTITTAYPVMVQSQFVGVIAIDLLVSSLEKVFLPGLRKIKQAAVIINDTARVITSNTKGFRTGTLVRHTPMASTIVRSSQPLQLLVL
;
A
#
# COMPACT_ATOMS: atom_id res chain seq x y z
N MET A 1 -19.54 28.41 5.33
CA MET A 1 -18.79 28.87 4.14
C MET A 1 -17.29 28.53 4.15
N LYS A 2 -16.40 29.15 4.95
CA LYS A 2 -14.95 28.84 4.85
C LYS A 2 -14.57 27.41 5.31
N THR A 3 -15.24 26.89 6.33
CA THR A 3 -14.95 25.54 6.85
C THR A 3 -15.41 24.43 5.89
N GLU A 4 -16.57 24.58 5.27
CA GLU A 4 -17.08 23.64 4.24
C GLU A 4 -16.09 23.53 3.08
N LEU A 5 -15.56 24.67 2.60
CA LEU A 5 -14.53 24.67 1.56
C LEU A 5 -13.28 23.85 1.94
N TYR A 6 -12.83 23.93 3.20
CA TYR A 6 -11.67 23.14 3.65
C TYR A 6 -11.99 21.65 3.80
N ILE A 7 -13.22 21.31 4.16
CA ILE A 7 -13.70 19.92 4.21
C ILE A 7 -13.71 19.33 2.80
N GLU A 8 -14.30 20.03 1.83
CA GLU A 8 -14.34 19.62 0.42
C GLU A 8 -12.92 19.46 -0.16
N GLN A 9 -12.02 20.41 0.12
CA GLN A 9 -10.61 20.33 -0.30
C GLN A 9 -9.89 19.10 0.26
N LEU A 10 -10.12 18.78 1.53
CA LEU A 10 -9.54 17.58 2.15
C LEU A 10 -10.13 16.31 1.57
N GLN A 11 -11.44 16.26 1.31
CA GLN A 11 -12.09 15.10 0.69
C GLN A 11 -11.53 14.84 -0.72
N MET A 12 -11.39 15.88 -1.55
CA MET A 12 -10.75 15.76 -2.86
C MET A 12 -9.30 15.26 -2.76
N LEU A 13 -8.55 15.73 -1.76
CA LEU A 13 -7.16 15.32 -1.55
C LEU A 13 -7.07 13.85 -1.10
N LEU A 14 -8.00 13.39 -0.26
CA LEU A 14 -8.10 11.97 0.13
C LEU A 14 -8.36 11.09 -1.10
N GLU A 15 -9.32 11.48 -1.93
CA GLU A 15 -9.64 10.78 -3.18
C GLU A 15 -8.44 10.78 -4.14
N GLN A 16 -7.72 11.90 -4.24
CA GLN A 16 -6.51 12.01 -5.06
C GLN A 16 -5.43 11.02 -4.61
N VAL A 17 -5.15 10.92 -3.31
CA VAL A 17 -4.14 9.97 -2.77
C VAL A 17 -4.52 8.53 -3.10
N ILE A 18 -5.78 8.16 -2.89
CA ILE A 18 -6.27 6.80 -3.19
C ILE A 18 -6.25 6.50 -4.68
N SER A 19 -6.72 7.44 -5.51
CA SER A 19 -6.76 7.29 -6.96
C SER A 19 -5.35 7.18 -7.55
N GLU A 20 -4.42 8.05 -7.14
CA GLU A 20 -3.04 8.02 -7.63
C GLU A 20 -2.37 6.69 -7.30
N THR A 21 -2.42 6.26 -6.04
CA THR A 21 -1.74 5.03 -5.62
C THR A 21 -2.38 3.78 -6.19
N THR A 22 -3.72 3.70 -6.25
CA THR A 22 -4.40 2.55 -6.86
C THR A 22 -4.13 2.47 -8.35
N SER A 23 -4.21 3.60 -9.07
CA SER A 23 -3.90 3.66 -10.51
C SER A 23 -2.44 3.31 -10.79
N THR A 24 -1.50 3.79 -9.97
CA THR A 24 -0.07 3.47 -10.11
C THR A 24 0.17 1.98 -9.91
N ALA A 25 -0.41 1.39 -8.86
CA ALA A 25 -0.27 -0.05 -8.59
C ALA A 25 -0.90 -0.89 -9.71
N GLN A 26 -2.07 -0.48 -10.23
CA GLN A 26 -2.75 -1.14 -11.34
C GLN A 26 -1.90 -1.12 -12.62
N GLN A 27 -1.37 0.05 -13.00
CA GLN A 27 -0.55 0.20 -14.19
C GLN A 27 0.71 -0.68 -14.09
N LEU A 28 1.41 -0.63 -12.96
CA LEU A 28 2.59 -1.47 -12.76
C LEU A 28 2.23 -2.96 -12.73
N ALA A 29 1.07 -3.35 -12.19
CA ALA A 29 0.61 -4.74 -12.22
C ALA A 29 0.35 -5.22 -13.65
N GLN A 30 -0.21 -4.38 -14.52
CA GLN A 30 -0.40 -4.67 -15.94
C GLN A 30 0.94 -4.81 -16.69
N GLN A 31 1.90 -3.91 -16.43
CA GLN A 31 3.24 -4.00 -17.00
C GLN A 31 3.96 -5.26 -16.54
N THR A 32 3.86 -5.60 -15.25
CA THR A 32 4.41 -6.83 -14.67
C THR A 32 3.79 -8.06 -15.32
N SER A 33 2.46 -8.08 -15.49
CA SER A 33 1.76 -9.14 -16.22
C SER A 33 2.29 -9.31 -17.64
N HIS A 34 2.50 -8.20 -18.36
CA HIS A 34 3.06 -8.21 -19.70
C HIS A 34 4.49 -8.79 -19.75
N ILE A 35 5.37 -8.37 -18.84
CA ILE A 35 6.74 -8.89 -18.72
C ILE A 35 6.73 -10.42 -18.54
N LEU A 36 5.82 -10.93 -17.71
CA LEU A 36 5.73 -12.34 -17.33
C LEU A 36 4.91 -13.19 -18.31
N SER A 37 4.21 -12.58 -19.27
CA SER A 37 3.29 -13.28 -20.19
C SER A 37 3.98 -14.22 -21.18
N ARG A 38 5.30 -14.10 -21.36
CA ARG A 38 6.09 -14.87 -22.34
C ARG A 38 6.34 -16.33 -21.95
N ARG A 39 6.05 -16.70 -20.70
CA ARG A 39 6.21 -18.07 -20.19
C ARG A 39 4.86 -18.70 -19.85
N MET A 40 4.80 -20.02 -19.88
CA MET A 40 3.66 -20.74 -19.31
C MET A 40 3.72 -20.64 -17.79
N ILE A 41 2.63 -20.21 -17.16
CA ILE A 41 2.52 -20.18 -15.71
C ILE A 41 1.83 -21.45 -15.26
N ASP A 42 2.54 -22.25 -14.48
CA ASP A 42 1.99 -23.45 -13.84
C ASP A 42 1.10 -23.02 -12.67
N PRO A 43 -0.21 -23.37 -12.67
CA PRO A 43 -1.12 -23.00 -11.60
C PRO A 43 -0.60 -23.44 -10.23
N GLY A 44 -0.57 -22.51 -9.28
CA GLY A 44 -0.15 -22.78 -7.90
C GLY A 44 1.36 -22.86 -7.67
N ARG A 45 2.20 -22.79 -8.72
CA ARG A 45 3.66 -22.86 -8.57
C ARG A 45 4.31 -21.51 -8.29
N GLY A 46 3.58 -20.40 -8.37
CA GLY A 46 4.13 -19.06 -8.14
C GLY A 46 5.10 -18.63 -9.24
N ILE A 47 5.88 -17.58 -8.97
CA ILE A 47 6.81 -16.99 -9.94
C ILE A 47 8.15 -16.68 -9.29
N LYS A 48 9.22 -17.21 -9.90
CA LYS A 48 10.60 -16.75 -9.73
C LYS A 48 11.00 -15.93 -10.94
N LEU A 49 11.54 -14.73 -10.72
CA LEU A 49 11.93 -13.83 -11.81
C LEU A 49 13.27 -14.27 -12.40
N SER A 50 13.36 -14.31 -13.74
CA SER A 50 14.64 -14.35 -14.44
C SER A 50 15.40 -13.03 -14.25
N THR A 51 16.68 -13.01 -14.61
CA THR A 51 17.48 -11.78 -14.58
C THR A 51 16.89 -10.71 -15.48
N GLU A 52 16.43 -11.07 -16.68
CA GLU A 52 15.84 -10.19 -17.66
C GLU A 52 14.48 -9.65 -17.19
N GLU A 53 13.61 -10.53 -16.67
CA GLU A 53 12.31 -10.14 -16.11
C GLU A 53 12.49 -9.18 -14.93
N ARG A 54 13.45 -9.47 -14.04
CA ARG A 54 13.80 -8.60 -12.91
C ARG A 54 14.27 -7.23 -13.38
N GLN A 55 15.17 -7.17 -14.35
CA GLN A 55 15.67 -5.89 -14.88
C GLN A 55 14.56 -5.06 -15.53
N ALA A 56 13.70 -5.70 -16.34
CA ALA A 56 12.54 -5.04 -16.94
C ALA A 56 11.58 -4.51 -15.88
N LEU A 57 11.27 -5.31 -14.86
CA LEU A 57 10.40 -4.91 -13.75
C LEU A 57 11.00 -3.76 -12.93
N GLN A 58 12.30 -3.80 -12.64
CA GLN A 58 12.98 -2.72 -11.93
C GLN A 58 12.95 -1.41 -12.71
N TYR A 59 13.01 -1.45 -14.05
CA TYR A 59 12.85 -0.27 -14.87
C TYR A 59 11.47 0.37 -14.67
N GLU A 60 10.40 -0.42 -14.75
CA GLU A 60 9.03 0.07 -14.57
C GLU A 60 8.75 0.54 -13.14
N ILE A 61 9.25 -0.19 -12.13
CA ILE A 61 9.19 0.21 -10.72
C ILE A 61 9.79 1.61 -10.51
N LYS A 62 11.00 1.85 -11.03
CA LYS A 62 11.67 3.15 -10.89
C LYS A 62 10.92 4.25 -11.63
N ALA A 63 10.39 3.96 -12.81
CA ALA A 63 9.60 4.91 -13.59
C ALA A 63 8.30 5.29 -12.86
N ALA A 64 7.58 4.32 -12.29
CA ALA A 64 6.38 4.56 -11.49
C ALA A 64 6.72 5.36 -10.23
N LEU A 65 7.76 4.96 -9.49
CA LEU A 65 8.18 5.62 -8.25
C LEU A 65 8.59 7.08 -8.49
N GLY A 66 9.32 7.35 -9.58
CA GLY A 66 9.76 8.70 -9.95
C GLY A 66 8.62 9.65 -10.33
N LYS A 67 7.49 9.13 -10.81
CA LYS A 67 6.31 9.93 -11.18
C LYS A 67 5.29 10.08 -10.04
N SER A 68 5.39 9.26 -9.01
CA SER A 68 4.43 9.24 -7.90
C SER A 68 4.64 10.43 -6.96
N THR A 69 3.56 11.02 -6.47
CA THR A 69 3.58 12.10 -5.48
C THR A 69 3.67 11.53 -4.06
N TYR A 70 2.79 10.56 -3.75
CA TYR A 70 2.59 10.09 -2.36
C TYR A 70 3.35 8.80 -2.02
N THR A 71 3.80 8.07 -3.02
CA THR A 71 4.52 6.80 -2.85
C THR A 71 5.88 7.01 -2.20
N HIS A 72 6.10 6.33 -1.08
CA HIS A 72 7.41 6.19 -0.46
C HIS A 72 8.16 4.97 -1.02
N GLY A 73 7.49 3.83 -1.13
CA GLY A 73 8.06 2.59 -1.66
C GLY A 73 7.09 1.88 -2.59
N ILE A 74 7.61 1.16 -3.57
CA ILE A 74 6.82 0.36 -4.50
C ILE A 74 7.62 -0.87 -4.94
N GLY A 75 6.91 -1.98 -5.14
CA GLY A 75 7.55 -3.19 -5.61
C GLY A 75 6.59 -4.31 -5.93
N PHE A 76 7.18 -5.42 -6.35
CA PHE A 76 6.50 -6.68 -6.58
C PHE A 76 6.81 -7.66 -5.47
N ALA A 77 5.75 -8.26 -4.91
CA ALA A 77 5.83 -9.36 -3.98
C ALA A 77 5.20 -10.60 -4.59
N GLY A 78 5.95 -11.70 -4.65
CA GLY A 78 5.50 -12.98 -5.18
C GLY A 78 6.04 -14.15 -4.37
N TYR A 79 5.32 -15.26 -4.38
CA TYR A 79 5.70 -16.47 -3.64
C TYR A 79 5.59 -17.71 -4.54
N THR A 80 6.62 -18.56 -4.48
CA THR A 80 6.70 -19.87 -5.13
C THR A 80 6.81 -20.94 -4.04
N PRO A 81 5.84 -21.86 -3.90
CA PRO A 81 5.93 -22.94 -2.91
C PRO A 81 7.04 -23.94 -3.23
N GLU A 82 7.53 -24.60 -2.18
CA GLU A 82 8.45 -25.74 -2.28
C GLU A 82 7.85 -26.86 -3.14
N ASN A 83 8.70 -27.51 -3.91
CA ASN A 83 8.38 -28.73 -4.65
C ASN A 83 9.53 -29.74 -4.51
N GLN A 84 9.45 -30.88 -5.22
CA GLN A 84 10.46 -31.94 -5.11
C GLN A 84 11.88 -31.51 -5.56
N GLU A 85 11.99 -30.46 -6.36
CA GLU A 85 13.25 -30.00 -6.98
C GLU A 85 13.79 -28.71 -6.35
N GLU A 86 12.91 -27.83 -5.87
CA GLU A 86 13.26 -26.51 -5.35
C GLU A 86 12.56 -26.19 -4.02
N LYS A 87 13.29 -25.53 -3.12
CA LYS A 87 12.73 -24.94 -1.89
C LYS A 87 11.77 -23.80 -2.21
N ASP A 88 10.98 -23.41 -1.23
CA ASP A 88 10.15 -22.22 -1.34
C ASP A 88 11.00 -20.98 -1.66
N TYR A 89 10.43 -20.08 -2.46
CA TYR A 89 11.14 -18.90 -2.93
C TYR A 89 10.25 -17.68 -2.90
N TRP A 90 10.73 -16.64 -2.24
CA TRP A 90 10.06 -15.36 -2.16
C TRP A 90 10.75 -14.38 -3.10
N THR A 91 9.96 -13.72 -3.93
CA THR A 91 10.40 -12.59 -4.74
C THR A 91 9.89 -11.31 -4.10
N LEU A 92 10.82 -10.43 -3.72
CA LEU A 92 10.55 -9.10 -3.17
C LEU A 92 11.42 -8.07 -3.90
N GLU A 93 10.98 -7.67 -5.08
CA GLU A 93 11.63 -6.63 -5.86
C GLU A 93 11.08 -5.28 -5.44
N TRP A 94 11.82 -4.58 -4.57
CA TRP A 94 11.32 -3.39 -3.89
C TRP A 94 12.26 -2.20 -4.02
N TRP A 95 11.70 -1.03 -4.33
CA TRP A 95 12.41 0.24 -4.38
C TRP A 95 11.67 1.31 -3.59
N PHE A 96 12.42 2.24 -3.00
CA PHE A 96 11.86 3.33 -2.20
C PHE A 96 12.64 4.62 -2.38
N LYS A 97 11.99 5.74 -2.05
CA LYS A 97 12.59 7.08 -2.07
C LYS A 97 13.36 7.33 -0.77
N LYS A 98 14.61 7.78 -0.89
CA LYS A 98 15.42 8.28 0.22
C LYS A 98 15.93 9.67 -0.13
N GLY A 99 15.21 10.70 0.29
CA GLY A 99 15.43 12.05 -0.23
C GLY A 99 15.08 12.09 -1.72
N ASP A 100 15.99 12.63 -2.53
CA ASP A 100 15.82 12.73 -3.99
C ASP A 100 16.33 11.49 -4.75
N GLU A 101 16.88 10.49 -4.05
CA GLU A 101 17.40 9.27 -4.64
C GLU A 101 16.42 8.09 -4.52
N LEU A 102 16.46 7.20 -5.51
CA LEU A 102 15.78 5.90 -5.46
C LEU A 102 16.75 4.82 -4.97
N GLN A 103 16.33 4.05 -3.98
CA GLN A 103 17.13 2.97 -3.40
C GLN A 103 16.41 1.63 -3.52
N GLN A 104 17.16 0.58 -3.86
CA GLN A 104 16.66 -0.79 -3.84
C GLN A 104 16.73 -1.35 -2.43
N ALA A 105 15.65 -1.95 -1.95
CA ALA A 105 15.70 -2.78 -0.76
C ALA A 105 16.21 -4.17 -1.15
N LYS A 106 17.36 -4.59 -0.62
CA LYS A 106 17.96 -5.91 -0.91
C LYS A 106 17.30 -7.02 -0.09
N LEU A 107 15.97 -7.12 -0.18
CA LEU A 107 15.14 -7.99 0.67
C LEU A 107 15.29 -9.48 0.31
N GLU A 108 15.61 -9.81 -0.94
CA GLU A 108 15.86 -11.20 -1.35
C GLU A 108 17.08 -11.83 -0.64
N ASN A 109 18.04 -11.05 -0.14
CA ASN A 109 19.19 -11.59 0.59
C ASN A 109 18.80 -12.15 1.97
N TYR A 110 17.57 -11.91 2.40
CA TYR A 110 17.06 -12.35 3.70
C TYR A 110 16.31 -13.68 3.63
N GLN A 111 16.48 -14.52 2.58
CA GLN A 111 15.82 -15.83 2.49
C GLN A 111 15.93 -16.68 3.78
N ASN A 112 17.03 -16.51 4.53
CA ASN A 112 17.25 -17.22 5.80
C ASN A 112 16.68 -16.51 7.04
N ALA A 113 16.50 -15.18 7.00
CA ALA A 113 15.83 -14.41 8.07
C ALA A 113 14.30 -14.37 7.91
N GLN A 114 13.78 -14.83 6.76
CA GLN A 114 12.37 -14.92 6.40
C GLN A 114 11.49 -15.76 7.33
N ARG A 115 12.07 -16.61 8.19
CA ARG A 115 11.27 -17.38 9.16
C ARG A 115 10.52 -16.52 10.18
N PHE A 116 10.81 -15.21 10.28
CA PHE A 116 10.18 -14.37 11.30
C PHE A 116 8.98 -13.56 10.82
N LEU A 117 8.84 -13.20 9.53
CA LEU A 117 7.71 -12.41 9.00
C LEU A 117 7.33 -12.86 7.58
N ASP A 118 6.40 -13.81 7.51
CA ASP A 118 5.77 -14.28 6.27
C ASP A 118 4.81 -13.24 5.69
N PHE A 119 5.19 -12.57 4.61
CA PHE A 119 4.35 -11.51 4.05
C PHE A 119 3.00 -12.02 3.54
N ARG A 120 2.88 -13.33 3.27
CA ARG A 120 1.62 -13.95 2.85
C ARG A 120 0.56 -13.89 3.95
N SER A 121 0.97 -13.69 5.20
CA SER A 121 0.10 -13.51 6.35
C SER A 121 -0.44 -12.09 6.51
N PHE A 122 0.07 -11.10 5.77
CA PHE A 122 -0.46 -9.74 5.81
C PHE A 122 -1.66 -9.58 4.87
N ASP A 123 -2.65 -8.80 5.31
CA ASP A 123 -3.86 -8.55 4.53
C ASP A 123 -3.56 -7.90 3.17
N TRP A 124 -2.56 -7.01 3.09
CA TRP A 124 -2.16 -6.39 1.82
C TRP A 124 -1.73 -7.42 0.77
N PHE A 125 -1.28 -8.62 1.16
CA PHE A 125 -1.01 -9.72 0.23
C PHE A 125 -2.20 -10.68 0.11
N GLN A 126 -2.75 -11.11 1.24
CA GLN A 126 -3.78 -12.14 1.29
C GLN A 126 -5.10 -11.69 0.63
N GLN A 127 -5.53 -10.44 0.87
CA GLN A 127 -6.82 -9.96 0.37
C GLN A 127 -6.84 -9.86 -1.17
N PRO A 128 -5.83 -9.27 -1.84
CA PRO A 128 -5.75 -9.34 -3.30
C PRO A 128 -5.58 -10.76 -3.84
N ALA A 129 -4.84 -11.62 -3.12
CA ALA A 129 -4.67 -13.02 -3.51
C ALA A 129 -6.00 -13.79 -3.51
N CYS A 130 -6.89 -13.54 -2.56
CA CYS A 130 -8.20 -14.19 -2.50
C CYS A 130 -9.23 -13.53 -3.43
N SER A 131 -9.39 -12.21 -3.35
CA SER A 131 -10.46 -11.47 -4.03
C SER A 131 -10.17 -11.13 -5.49
N LYS A 132 -8.89 -11.12 -5.89
CA LYS A 132 -8.41 -10.57 -7.17
C LYS A 132 -8.81 -9.11 -7.39
N GLN A 133 -9.03 -8.37 -6.30
CA GLN A 133 -9.31 -6.94 -6.29
C GLN A 133 -8.19 -6.17 -5.57
N PRO A 134 -8.03 -4.85 -5.84
CA PRO A 134 -7.13 -4.02 -5.05
C PRO A 134 -7.54 -4.00 -3.58
N TYR A 135 -6.56 -3.84 -2.70
CA TYR A 135 -6.78 -3.74 -1.26
C TYR A 135 -5.86 -2.67 -0.67
N ILE A 136 -6.36 -1.92 0.31
CA ILE A 136 -5.60 -0.89 1.01
C ILE A 136 -5.57 -1.25 2.48
N GLN A 137 -4.39 -1.55 3.00
CA GLN A 137 -4.19 -1.85 4.41
C GLN A 137 -3.54 -0.66 5.11
N GLY A 138 -3.96 -0.36 6.33
CA GLY A 138 -3.25 0.56 7.20
C GLY A 138 -4.15 1.60 7.84
N PRO A 139 -3.65 2.30 8.86
CA PRO A 139 -2.24 2.38 9.20
C PRO A 139 -1.81 1.19 10.06
N TYR A 140 -0.66 0.61 9.75
CA TYR A 140 0.03 -0.36 10.61
C TYR A 140 1.48 0.07 10.80
N VAL A 141 2.16 -0.47 11.81
CA VAL A 141 3.59 -0.24 11.98
C VAL A 141 4.33 -1.24 11.11
N ASP A 142 5.07 -0.75 10.12
CA ASP A 142 5.86 -1.60 9.23
C ASP A 142 7.17 -2.00 9.91
N TYR A 143 7.14 -3.08 10.67
CA TYR A 143 8.31 -3.63 11.35
C TYR A 143 9.35 -4.25 10.39
N ILE A 144 9.04 -4.39 9.09
CA ILE A 144 9.91 -5.07 8.11
C ILE A 144 10.86 -4.07 7.47
N CYS A 145 10.35 -2.92 6.99
CA CYS A 145 11.18 -2.01 6.20
C CYS A 145 11.65 -0.76 6.96
N ASN A 146 10.81 -0.15 7.81
CA ASN A 146 11.09 1.22 8.29
C ASN A 146 10.66 1.56 9.73
N GLY A 147 9.87 0.72 10.41
CA GLY A 147 9.35 0.97 11.76
C GLY A 147 8.37 2.13 11.88
N ALA A 148 7.86 2.65 10.76
CA ALA A 148 6.95 3.78 10.70
C ALA A 148 5.50 3.33 10.52
N TYR A 149 4.56 4.24 10.78
CA TYR A 149 3.17 4.04 10.39
C TYR A 149 3.04 4.13 8.87
N THR A 150 2.56 3.04 8.27
CA THR A 150 2.48 2.84 6.83
C THR A 150 1.04 2.48 6.43
N ILE A 151 0.64 2.99 5.27
CA ILE A 151 -0.53 2.52 4.52
C ILE A 151 0.01 1.86 3.26
N THR A 152 -0.47 0.66 2.95
CA THR A 152 -0.05 -0.11 1.78
C THR A 152 -1.22 -0.33 0.85
N THR A 153 -1.12 0.21 -0.37
CA THR A 153 -2.02 -0.08 -1.47
C THR A 153 -1.46 -1.27 -2.25
N ALA A 154 -2.22 -2.34 -2.36
CA ALA A 154 -1.82 -3.55 -3.08
C ALA A 154 -2.79 -3.87 -4.23
N TYR A 155 -2.22 -4.26 -5.37
CA TYR A 155 -2.96 -4.62 -6.58
C TYR A 155 -2.50 -6.00 -7.06
N PRO A 156 -3.43 -6.94 -7.36
CA PRO A 156 -3.07 -8.29 -7.77
C PRO A 156 -2.44 -8.31 -9.16
N VAL A 157 -1.34 -9.05 -9.31
CA VAL A 157 -0.74 -9.34 -10.61
C VAL A 157 -1.32 -10.66 -11.12
N MET A 158 -1.96 -10.58 -12.29
CA MET A 158 -2.60 -11.71 -12.95
C MET A 158 -1.89 -12.02 -14.27
N VAL A 159 -1.43 -13.25 -14.47
CA VAL A 159 -0.84 -13.74 -15.72
C VAL A 159 -1.63 -14.95 -16.17
N GLN A 160 -2.16 -14.95 -17.40
CA GLN A 160 -3.00 -16.05 -17.90
C GLN A 160 -4.15 -16.42 -16.93
N SER A 161 -4.78 -15.40 -16.33
CA SER A 161 -5.82 -15.52 -15.28
C SER A 161 -5.37 -16.19 -13.97
N GLN A 162 -4.08 -16.46 -13.80
CA GLN A 162 -3.49 -16.96 -12.56
C GLN A 162 -2.91 -15.82 -11.74
N PHE A 163 -3.13 -15.86 -10.42
CA PHE A 163 -2.49 -14.92 -9.50
C PHE A 163 -1.05 -15.33 -9.26
N VAL A 164 -0.14 -14.37 -9.39
CA VAL A 164 1.30 -14.64 -9.28
C VAL A 164 2.00 -13.78 -8.24
N GLY A 165 1.27 -12.85 -7.61
CA GLY A 165 1.80 -11.90 -6.64
C GLY A 165 1.00 -10.61 -6.63
N VAL A 166 1.52 -9.60 -5.94
CA VAL A 166 0.94 -8.26 -5.89
C VAL A 166 1.99 -7.22 -6.24
N ILE A 167 1.54 -6.12 -6.85
CA ILE A 167 2.24 -4.85 -6.73
C ILE A 167 1.77 -4.20 -5.44
N ALA A 168 2.71 -3.80 -4.59
CA ALA A 168 2.42 -3.07 -3.36
C ALA A 168 3.11 -1.70 -3.37
N ILE A 169 2.41 -0.70 -2.84
CA ILE A 169 2.83 0.69 -2.71
C ILE A 169 2.70 1.10 -1.25
N ASP A 170 3.81 1.54 -0.66
CA ASP A 170 3.83 2.06 0.70
C ASP A 170 3.75 3.58 0.71
N LEU A 171 2.85 4.09 1.53
CA LEU A 171 2.72 5.49 1.90
C LEU A 171 3.09 5.64 3.38
N LEU A 172 4.02 6.55 3.67
CA LEU A 172 4.30 6.92 5.07
C LEU A 172 3.20 7.85 5.57
N VAL A 173 2.62 7.53 6.72
CA VAL A 173 1.63 8.41 7.37
C VAL A 173 2.24 9.79 7.63
N SER A 174 3.51 9.86 8.04
CA SER A 174 4.22 11.13 8.27
C SER A 174 4.33 12.01 7.01
N SER A 175 4.39 11.41 5.81
CA SER A 175 4.35 12.15 4.55
C SER A 175 2.95 12.67 4.27
N LEU A 176 1.93 11.84 4.48
CA LEU A 176 0.52 12.24 4.33
C LEU A 176 0.12 13.35 5.31
N GLU A 177 0.63 13.33 6.54
CA GLU A 177 0.40 14.38 7.52
C GLU A 177 0.84 15.77 7.03
N LYS A 178 1.98 15.85 6.32
CA LYS A 178 2.45 17.12 5.73
C LYS A 178 1.44 17.68 4.72
N VAL A 179 0.67 16.81 4.07
CA VAL A 179 -0.32 17.18 3.06
C VAL A 179 -1.68 17.50 3.71
N PHE A 180 -2.13 16.69 4.68
CA PHE A 180 -3.46 16.82 5.28
C PHE A 180 -3.53 17.84 6.43
N LEU A 181 -2.51 17.94 7.28
CA LEU A 181 -2.55 18.81 8.46
C LEU A 181 -2.78 20.29 8.15
N PRO A 182 -2.24 20.88 7.07
CA PRO A 182 -2.54 22.27 6.71
C PRO A 182 -4.05 22.54 6.49
N GLY A 183 -4.78 21.58 5.91
CA GLY A 183 -6.24 21.68 5.75
C GLY A 183 -6.97 21.42 7.07
N LEU A 184 -6.61 20.34 7.77
CA LEU A 184 -7.24 19.95 9.04
C LEU A 184 -7.16 21.05 10.11
N ARG A 185 -6.04 21.78 10.18
CA ARG A 185 -5.84 22.90 11.11
C ARG A 185 -6.75 24.11 10.84
N LYS A 186 -7.33 24.22 9.65
CA LYS A 186 -8.28 25.30 9.30
C LYS A 186 -9.72 24.97 9.67
N ILE A 187 -10.02 23.70 9.98
CA ILE A 187 -11.31 23.28 10.52
C ILE A 187 -11.34 23.59 12.02
N LYS A 188 -12.39 24.29 12.47
CA LYS A 188 -12.53 24.69 13.88
C LYS A 188 -12.94 23.54 14.78
N GLN A 189 -13.76 22.63 14.25
CA GLN A 189 -14.22 21.42 14.90
C GLN A 189 -13.09 20.39 15.01
N ALA A 190 -13.27 19.39 15.86
CA ALA A 190 -12.34 18.26 15.90
C ALA A 190 -12.49 17.47 14.60
N ALA A 191 -11.40 17.33 13.84
CA ALA A 191 -11.39 16.69 12.55
C ALA A 191 -10.36 15.56 12.51
N VAL A 192 -10.78 14.39 12.05
CA VAL A 192 -10.01 13.15 12.09
C VAL A 192 -10.12 12.45 10.75
N ILE A 193 -8.98 12.04 10.19
CA ILE A 193 -8.96 11.15 9.02
C ILE A 193 -8.79 9.73 9.53
N ILE A 194 -9.71 8.85 9.13
CA ILE A 194 -9.69 7.42 9.50
C ILE A 194 -9.66 6.53 8.25
N ASN A 195 -9.29 5.27 8.43
CA ASN A 195 -9.50 4.24 7.42
C ASN A 195 -10.91 3.60 7.55
N ASP A 196 -11.19 2.64 6.66
CA ASP A 196 -12.41 1.81 6.63
C ASP A 196 -12.67 0.97 7.90
N THR A 197 -11.63 0.69 8.69
CA THR A 197 -11.70 0.01 9.99
C THR A 197 -11.72 0.98 11.18
N ALA A 198 -11.97 2.27 10.95
CA ALA A 198 -12.05 3.33 11.94
C ALA A 198 -10.74 3.59 12.73
N ARG A 199 -9.59 3.24 12.16
CA ARG A 199 -8.27 3.61 12.70
C ARG A 199 -7.87 4.99 12.22
N VAL A 200 -7.37 5.79 13.16
CA VAL A 200 -6.89 7.15 12.89
C VAL A 200 -5.63 7.13 12.04
N ILE A 201 -5.66 7.85 10.92
CA ILE A 201 -4.47 8.20 10.13
C ILE A 201 -3.80 9.42 10.75
N THR A 202 -4.54 10.52 10.86
CA THR A 202 -4.09 11.77 11.48
C THR A 202 -5.29 12.62 11.91
N SER A 203 -5.06 13.63 12.75
CA SER A 203 -6.11 14.50 13.27
C SER A 203 -5.59 15.90 13.64
N ASN A 204 -6.50 16.86 13.84
CA ASN A 204 -6.17 18.19 14.38
C ASN A 204 -6.30 18.28 15.92
N THR A 205 -6.55 17.16 16.62
CA THR A 205 -6.93 17.16 18.04
C THR A 205 -6.17 16.11 18.84
N LYS A 206 -5.78 16.46 20.08
CA LYS A 206 -4.91 15.61 20.92
C LYS A 206 -5.53 14.27 21.32
N GLY A 207 -6.86 14.14 21.23
CA GLY A 207 -7.59 12.92 21.59
C GLY A 207 -7.48 11.78 20.58
N PHE A 208 -7.02 12.06 19.35
CA PHE A 208 -7.00 11.09 18.25
C PHE A 208 -5.58 10.92 17.71
N ARG A 209 -4.86 9.92 18.23
CA ARG A 209 -3.50 9.59 17.81
C ARG A 209 -3.51 8.58 16.67
N THR A 210 -2.56 8.71 15.72
CA THR A 210 -2.33 7.74 14.63
C THR A 210 -2.33 6.30 15.13
N GLY A 211 -2.99 5.41 14.40
CA GLY A 211 -3.13 3.98 14.71
C GLY A 211 -4.23 3.66 15.72
N THR A 212 -4.72 4.65 16.49
CA THR A 212 -5.78 4.43 17.49
C THR A 212 -7.09 4.07 16.79
N LEU A 213 -7.81 3.09 17.32
CA LEU A 213 -9.14 2.75 16.86
C LEU A 213 -10.15 3.72 17.47
N VAL A 214 -10.96 4.37 16.65
CA VAL A 214 -12.07 5.22 17.09
C VAL A 214 -13.19 4.30 17.62
N ARG A 215 -13.14 3.98 18.92
CA ARG A 215 -14.22 3.26 19.63
C ARG A 215 -15.07 4.26 20.41
N HIS A 216 -16.39 4.21 20.22
CA HIS A 216 -17.39 4.71 21.17
C HIS A 216 -17.10 6.05 21.85
N THR A 217 -16.86 7.11 21.08
CA THR A 217 -17.22 8.46 21.54
C THR A 217 -18.74 8.58 21.43
N PRO A 218 -19.47 9.30 22.30
CA PRO A 218 -20.89 9.61 22.05
C PRO A 218 -21.17 10.24 20.67
N MET A 219 -20.12 10.79 20.04
CA MET A 219 -20.12 11.34 18.68
C MET A 219 -19.86 10.32 17.56
N ALA A 220 -19.55 9.05 17.87
CA ALA A 220 -19.24 7.99 16.91
C ALA A 220 -20.50 7.33 16.30
N SER A 221 -21.70 7.71 16.74
CA SER A 221 -22.97 7.21 16.19
C SER A 221 -23.24 7.62 14.74
N THR A 222 -22.41 8.52 14.18
CA THR A 222 -22.52 9.02 12.79
C THR A 222 -21.42 8.48 11.88
N ILE A 223 -20.61 7.49 12.32
CA ILE A 223 -19.70 6.80 11.41
C ILE A 223 -20.56 5.95 10.45
N VAL A 224 -20.98 6.57 9.35
CA VAL A 224 -21.52 5.86 8.20
C VAL A 224 -20.42 4.90 7.76
N ARG A 225 -20.70 3.60 7.72
CA ARG A 225 -19.79 2.60 7.17
C ARG A 225 -19.65 2.85 5.67
N SER A 226 -18.83 3.82 5.30
CA SER A 226 -18.45 4.08 3.92
C SER A 226 -17.40 3.04 3.52
N SER A 227 -17.49 2.56 2.28
CA SER A 227 -16.49 1.67 1.68
C SER A 227 -15.23 2.41 1.22
N GLN A 228 -15.13 3.72 1.48
CA GLN A 228 -13.95 4.50 1.13
C GLN A 228 -12.76 4.12 2.04
N PRO A 229 -11.57 3.85 1.45
CA PRO A 229 -10.37 3.49 2.21
C PRO A 229 -9.91 4.56 3.21
N LEU A 230 -10.21 5.84 2.95
CA LEU A 230 -9.91 6.96 3.84
C LEU A 230 -11.12 7.89 3.93
N GLN A 231 -11.42 8.37 5.14
CA GLN A 231 -12.61 9.16 5.42
C GLN A 231 -12.28 10.30 6.37
N LEU A 232 -12.83 11.49 6.10
CA LEU A 232 -12.78 12.64 6.99
C LEU A 232 -14.01 12.67 7.90
N LEU A 233 -13.79 12.61 9.21
CA LEU A 233 -14.80 12.83 10.23
C LEU A 233 -14.64 14.23 10.83
N VAL A 234 -15.74 14.97 10.94
CA VAL A 234 -15.81 16.26 11.65
C VAL A 234 -16.76 16.10 12.83
N LEU A 235 -16.26 16.40 14.03
CA LEU A 235 -16.90 16.19 15.33
C LEU A 235 -17.26 17.53 15.98
#